data_AF-A0A7I7U6M2-F1
#
_entry.id   AF-A0A7I7U6M2-F1
#
_cell.length_a   1.000
_cell.length_b   1.000
_cell.length_c   1.000
_cell.angle_alpha   90.00
_cell.angle_beta   90.00
_cell.angle_gamma   90.00
#
_symmetry.space_group_name_H-M   'P 1'
#
loop_
_entity.id
_entity.type
_entity.pdbx_description
1 polymer ?
#
loop_
_entity_poly.entity_id
_entity_poly.type
_entity_poly.pdbx_seq_one_letter_code
_entity_poly.pdbx_strand_id
1 'polypeptide(L)'
;MALRPARTYNQDHVARPLDGRRRVSIYWTWSYPWEAQRDPAAMSNRFSTMTEVRNVAYPNYETPEFGAANFLQGIAGTLELFHRSTLAFQDLVTELTEHPVGVFQRVDQAGYAQPIDERILADTDTLMVFGLDHLNSELEATRGEVEALREWLRREGTCLLLAPHHDVGFTDDLNQRQIEYEHHGDRLVPRQQRFSRYTRSLMRALGVPVHNIWGLRPAVVDGTRDPLALNAYRDFDEKGLLDGVPALSFHQHLPHYELTAPEGANLRVLARQPIDPYRPHPFTDAGNTAFNAVIWMPPDGDRAGDIVLLDSTHSARRPACATCGATSRRWPTERQSGISPTLFASATASLRDVTPSLR
;
A
#
# COMPACT_ATOMS: atom_id res chain seq x y z
N MET A 1 5.20 -7.96 35.11
CA MET A 1 6.13 -8.07 33.96
C MET A 1 5.89 -6.86 33.09
N ALA A 2 6.94 -6.12 32.72
CA ALA A 2 6.80 -5.07 31.71
C ALA A 2 6.41 -5.73 30.37
N LEU A 3 5.42 -5.16 29.67
CA LEU A 3 5.09 -5.55 28.30
C LEU A 3 6.34 -5.40 27.43
N ARG A 4 6.68 -6.44 26.65
CA ARG A 4 7.79 -6.34 25.70
C ARG A 4 7.42 -5.31 24.63
N PRO A 5 8.36 -4.46 24.16
CA PRO A 5 8.09 -3.53 23.07
C PRO A 5 7.59 -4.26 21.81
N ALA A 6 6.93 -3.53 20.91
CA ALA A 6 6.71 -4.00 19.55
C ALA A 6 8.05 -4.26 18.86
N ARG A 7 8.08 -5.12 17.84
CA ARG A 7 9.33 -5.45 17.12
C ARG A 7 9.35 -4.82 15.73
N THR A 8 10.48 -4.19 15.41
CA THR A 8 10.87 -3.87 14.03
C THR A 8 11.90 -4.92 13.58
N TYR A 9 12.46 -4.79 12.37
CA TYR A 9 13.38 -5.79 11.81
C TYR A 9 14.50 -6.17 12.79
N ASN A 10 14.40 -7.38 13.35
CA ASN A 10 15.33 -7.99 14.30
C ASN A 10 15.68 -7.16 15.56
N GLN A 11 14.83 -6.22 15.98
CA GLN A 11 15.06 -5.41 17.18
C GLN A 11 13.76 -4.94 17.83
N ASP A 12 13.84 -4.59 19.11
CA ASP A 12 12.74 -3.94 19.80
C ASP A 12 12.57 -2.50 19.28
N HIS A 13 11.31 -2.09 19.08
CA HIS A 13 10.96 -0.74 18.65
C HIS A 13 11.27 0.27 19.75
N VAL A 14 11.90 1.36 19.35
CA VAL A 14 12.16 2.52 20.21
C VAL A 14 11.06 3.53 19.95
N ALA A 15 10.21 3.78 20.94
CA ALA A 15 9.13 4.75 20.83
C ALA A 15 9.66 6.15 20.51
N ARG A 16 8.95 6.86 19.63
CA ARG A 16 9.25 8.22 19.21
C ARG A 16 8.63 9.21 20.21
N PRO A 17 9.28 10.37 20.45
CA PRO A 17 8.74 11.34 21.38
C PRO A 17 7.43 11.94 20.88
N LEU A 18 6.52 12.23 21.80
CA LEU A 18 5.28 12.95 21.51
C LEU A 18 5.56 14.45 21.54
N ASP A 19 6.06 15.00 20.43
CA ASP A 19 6.49 16.39 20.29
C ASP A 19 5.56 17.24 19.38
N GLY A 20 4.38 16.70 19.06
CA GLY A 20 3.40 17.33 18.17
C GLY A 20 3.62 17.03 16.68
N ARG A 21 4.74 16.42 16.30
CA ARG A 21 4.97 15.97 14.93
C ARG A 21 4.39 14.59 14.70
N ARG A 22 3.98 14.32 13.46
CA ARG A 22 3.24 13.11 13.11
C ARG A 22 4.14 11.87 13.12
N ARG A 23 3.73 10.83 13.85
CA ARG A 23 4.37 9.52 13.85
C ARG A 23 3.67 8.61 12.85
N VAL A 24 4.35 8.27 11.76
CA VAL A 24 3.82 7.41 10.69
C VAL A 24 4.41 6.00 10.84
N SER A 25 3.56 4.98 10.71
CA SER A 25 3.98 3.58 10.83
C SER A 25 3.44 2.75 9.67
N ILE A 26 4.25 1.81 9.19
CA ILE A 26 3.88 0.79 8.20
C ILE A 26 3.69 -0.54 8.93
N TYR A 27 2.64 -1.27 8.58
CA TYR A 27 2.36 -2.61 9.07
C TYR A 27 2.16 -3.56 7.89
N TRP A 28 3.09 -4.47 7.68
CA TRP A 28 2.96 -5.55 6.69
C TRP A 28 2.12 -6.68 7.28
N THR A 29 1.08 -7.08 6.56
CA THR A 29 0.08 -8.02 7.11
C THR A 29 0.47 -9.49 7.00
N TRP A 30 1.55 -9.80 6.29
CA TRP A 30 1.99 -11.17 6.05
C TRP A 30 2.54 -11.86 7.29
N SER A 31 2.65 -13.19 7.16
CA SER A 31 3.65 -13.93 7.91
C SER A 31 4.90 -14.12 7.06
N TYR A 32 5.98 -13.41 7.40
CA TYR A 32 7.23 -13.47 6.63
C TYR A 32 7.73 -14.92 6.43
N PRO A 33 7.90 -15.75 7.48
CA PRO A 33 8.39 -17.12 7.30
C PRO A 33 7.44 -18.00 6.49
N TRP A 34 6.12 -17.78 6.58
CA TRP A 34 5.14 -18.54 5.81
C TRP A 34 5.20 -18.19 4.31
N GLU A 35 5.28 -16.89 3.98
CA GLU A 35 5.39 -16.42 2.60
C GLU A 35 6.74 -16.78 1.98
N ALA A 36 7.84 -16.57 2.71
CA ALA A 36 9.20 -16.82 2.24
C ALA A 36 9.47 -18.30 1.89
N GLN A 37 8.77 -19.23 2.55
CA GLN A 37 8.94 -20.68 2.41
C GLN A 37 7.92 -21.33 1.47
N ARG A 38 7.09 -20.54 0.77
CA ARG A 38 6.17 -21.08 -0.24
C ARG A 38 6.97 -21.82 -1.32
N ASP A 39 6.39 -22.92 -1.81
CA ASP A 39 7.01 -23.74 -2.85
C ASP A 39 7.22 -22.91 -4.14
N PRO A 40 8.47 -22.73 -4.61
CA PRO A 40 8.74 -22.03 -5.86
C PRO A 40 8.08 -22.67 -7.09
N ALA A 41 7.79 -23.97 -7.05
CA ALA A 41 7.09 -24.67 -8.13
C ALA A 41 5.57 -24.41 -8.12
N ALA A 42 5.00 -23.88 -7.03
CA ALA A 42 3.59 -23.53 -6.98
C ALA A 42 3.28 -22.45 -8.02
N MET A 43 2.22 -22.63 -8.81
CA MET A 43 1.89 -21.73 -9.92
C MET A 43 0.96 -20.57 -9.54
N SER A 44 0.46 -20.52 -8.31
CA SER A 44 -0.59 -19.57 -7.90
C SER A 44 -0.48 -19.26 -6.42
N ASN A 45 -0.97 -18.08 -6.02
CA ASN A 45 -1.01 -17.62 -4.64
C ASN A 45 0.34 -17.82 -3.91
N ARG A 46 1.39 -17.28 -4.54
CA ARG A 46 2.71 -17.05 -3.96
C ARG A 46 3.30 -15.77 -4.54
N PHE A 47 4.28 -15.21 -3.86
CA PHE A 47 5.13 -14.17 -4.45
C PHE A 47 6.09 -14.77 -5.48
N SER A 48 6.60 -13.91 -6.37
CA SER A 48 7.70 -14.26 -7.26
C SER A 48 8.96 -14.60 -6.46
N THR A 49 9.83 -15.42 -7.01
CA THR A 49 11.23 -15.53 -6.58
C THR A 49 12.05 -14.38 -7.15
N MET A 50 13.20 -14.07 -6.56
CA MET A 50 14.12 -13.09 -7.16
C MET A 50 14.65 -13.54 -8.51
N THR A 51 14.79 -14.84 -8.76
CA THR A 51 15.13 -15.35 -10.10
C THR A 51 14.07 -14.94 -11.14
N GLU A 52 12.79 -15.05 -10.81
CA GLU A 52 11.70 -14.62 -11.70
C GLU A 52 11.69 -13.10 -11.90
N VAL A 53 11.92 -12.33 -10.82
CA VAL A 53 12.09 -10.87 -10.88
C VAL A 53 13.20 -10.49 -11.86
N ARG A 54 14.38 -11.10 -11.72
CA ARG A 54 15.54 -10.85 -12.59
C ARG A 54 15.26 -11.19 -14.05
N ASN A 55 14.57 -12.30 -14.31
CA ASN A 55 14.20 -12.70 -15.67
C ASN A 55 13.20 -11.74 -16.31
N VAL A 56 12.14 -11.36 -15.60
CA VAL A 56 11.09 -10.49 -16.14
C VAL A 56 11.57 -9.05 -16.32
N ALA A 57 12.34 -8.54 -15.36
CA ALA A 57 12.80 -7.15 -15.32
C ALA A 57 14.23 -6.98 -15.86
N TYR A 58 14.77 -7.95 -16.58
CA TYR A 58 16.10 -7.88 -17.19
C TYR A 58 16.25 -6.60 -18.05
N PRO A 59 17.39 -5.89 -17.99
CA PRO A 59 18.61 -6.19 -17.21
C PRO A 59 18.66 -5.51 -15.83
N ASN A 60 17.56 -4.96 -15.31
CA ASN A 60 17.59 -4.01 -14.19
C ASN A 60 18.19 -4.55 -12.88
N TYR A 61 18.16 -5.88 -12.71
CA TYR A 61 18.69 -6.57 -11.53
C TYR A 61 19.98 -7.37 -11.84
N GLU A 62 20.60 -7.17 -13.00
CA GLU A 62 21.88 -7.80 -13.35
C GLU A 62 23.06 -6.94 -12.89
N THR A 63 23.12 -6.75 -11.58
CA THR A 63 24.21 -6.04 -10.90
C THR A 63 24.79 -6.92 -9.78
N PRO A 64 26.03 -6.66 -9.31
CA PRO A 64 26.62 -7.43 -8.22
C PRO A 64 25.74 -7.44 -6.95
N GLU A 65 25.03 -6.35 -6.69
CA GLU A 65 24.14 -6.19 -5.54
C GLU A 65 23.05 -7.28 -5.46
N PHE A 66 22.46 -7.66 -6.59
CA PHE A 66 21.40 -8.67 -6.66
C PHE A 66 21.91 -10.07 -7.01
N GLY A 67 23.23 -10.24 -7.11
CA GLY A 67 23.86 -11.55 -7.30
C GLY A 67 23.63 -12.48 -6.10
N ALA A 68 23.69 -13.79 -6.34
CA ALA A 68 23.38 -14.81 -5.32
C ALA A 68 24.25 -14.74 -4.05
N ALA A 69 25.45 -14.15 -4.15
CA ALA A 69 26.33 -13.93 -3.00
C ALA A 69 25.88 -12.77 -2.10
N ASN A 70 25.11 -11.82 -2.64
CA ASN A 70 24.79 -10.55 -1.97
C ASN A 70 23.29 -10.38 -1.70
N PHE A 71 22.42 -11.16 -2.36
CA PHE A 71 20.98 -11.05 -2.18
C PHE A 71 20.28 -12.41 -2.23
N LEU A 72 19.20 -12.52 -1.45
CA LEU A 72 18.36 -13.71 -1.40
C LEU A 72 17.74 -13.98 -2.78
N GLN A 73 17.88 -15.18 -3.32
CA GLN A 73 17.40 -15.50 -4.69
C GLN A 73 16.00 -16.14 -4.72
N GLY A 74 15.49 -16.61 -3.57
CA GLY A 74 14.15 -17.19 -3.44
C GLY A 74 13.05 -16.14 -3.30
N ILE A 75 11.88 -16.56 -2.79
CA ILE A 75 10.74 -15.68 -2.49
C ILE A 75 11.10 -14.63 -1.43
N ALA A 76 11.91 -15.02 -0.44
CA ALA A 76 12.41 -14.12 0.60
C ALA A 76 13.05 -12.85 0.01
N GLY A 77 13.77 -12.95 -1.11
CA GLY A 77 14.35 -11.77 -1.74
C GLY A 77 13.32 -10.81 -2.31
N THR A 78 12.20 -11.30 -2.84
CA THR A 78 11.09 -10.45 -3.29
C THR A 78 10.44 -9.73 -2.11
N LEU A 79 10.29 -10.41 -0.96
CA LEU A 79 9.80 -9.78 0.26
C LEU A 79 10.73 -8.63 0.71
N GLU A 80 12.04 -8.86 0.65
CA GLU A 80 13.03 -7.81 0.94
C GLU A 80 12.99 -6.65 -0.09
N LEU A 81 12.64 -6.91 -1.36
CA LEU A 81 12.41 -5.83 -2.32
C LEU A 81 11.24 -4.93 -1.92
N PHE A 82 10.15 -5.47 -1.36
CA PHE A 82 9.05 -4.63 -0.87
C PHE A 82 9.51 -3.71 0.26
N HIS A 83 10.26 -4.23 1.23
CA HIS A 83 10.86 -3.40 2.28
C HIS A 83 11.74 -2.30 1.68
N ARG A 84 12.67 -2.67 0.80
CA ARG A 84 13.56 -1.73 0.12
C ARG A 84 12.84 -0.67 -0.71
N SER A 85 11.72 -1.04 -1.34
CA SER A 85 10.94 -0.13 -2.19
C SER A 85 10.36 1.05 -1.39
N THR A 86 10.11 0.86 -0.10
CA THR A 86 9.55 1.91 0.76
C THR A 86 10.60 2.86 1.33
N LEU A 87 11.90 2.60 1.16
CA LEU A 87 12.96 3.42 1.80
C LEU A 87 12.89 4.89 1.39
N ALA A 88 12.68 5.18 0.10
CA ALA A 88 12.55 6.56 -0.37
C ALA A 88 11.32 7.28 0.21
N PHE A 89 10.24 6.54 0.47
CA PHE A 89 9.07 7.06 1.17
C PHE A 89 9.37 7.29 2.66
N GLN A 90 10.07 6.36 3.31
CA GLN A 90 10.48 6.52 4.70
C GLN A 90 11.40 7.74 4.88
N ASP A 91 12.35 7.95 3.98
CA ASP A 91 13.23 9.13 3.97
C ASP A 91 12.41 10.42 3.85
N LEU A 92 11.46 10.48 2.91
CA LEU A 92 10.60 11.65 2.73
C LEU A 92 9.74 11.91 3.97
N VAL A 93 9.11 10.87 4.52
CA VAL A 93 8.30 11.01 5.73
C VAL A 93 9.16 11.50 6.88
N THR A 94 10.35 10.95 7.05
CA THR A 94 11.31 11.37 8.08
C THR A 94 11.73 12.83 7.88
N GLU A 95 11.96 13.27 6.65
CA GLU A 95 12.26 14.67 6.33
C GLU A 95 11.10 15.61 6.72
N LEU A 96 9.87 15.18 6.48
CA LEU A 96 8.68 16.01 6.67
C LEU A 96 8.15 16.01 8.11
N THR A 97 8.32 14.92 8.84
CA THR A 97 7.81 14.76 10.21
C THR A 97 8.90 14.78 11.27
N GLU A 98 10.17 14.75 10.87
CA GLU A 98 11.33 14.59 11.75
C GLU A 98 11.29 13.33 12.63
N HIS A 99 10.40 12.39 12.29
CA HIS A 99 10.24 11.10 12.95
C HIS A 99 10.53 9.97 11.96
N PRO A 100 11.40 9.00 12.30
CA PRO A 100 11.58 7.82 11.47
C PRO A 100 10.27 7.05 11.36
N VAL A 101 10.05 6.36 10.23
CA VAL A 101 8.87 5.50 10.05
C VAL A 101 9.03 4.23 10.87
N GLY A 102 8.05 3.90 11.71
CA GLY A 102 7.99 2.61 12.40
C GLY A 102 7.55 1.53 11.42
N VAL A 103 8.33 0.46 11.22
CA VAL A 103 7.99 -0.61 10.27
C VAL A 103 7.81 -1.93 11.01
N PHE A 104 6.57 -2.41 11.02
CA PHE A 104 6.13 -3.61 11.73
C PHE A 104 5.67 -4.67 10.72
N GLN A 105 5.70 -5.93 11.15
CA GLN A 105 5.18 -7.06 10.36
C GLN A 105 4.34 -7.93 11.27
N ARG A 106 3.20 -8.42 10.79
CA ARG A 106 2.31 -9.28 11.57
C ARG A 106 3.03 -10.51 12.12
N VAL A 107 3.85 -11.16 11.31
CA VAL A 107 4.87 -12.11 11.79
C VAL A 107 6.20 -11.71 11.18
N ASP A 108 7.16 -11.35 12.03
CA ASP A 108 8.49 -10.92 11.60
C ASP A 108 9.32 -12.07 11.02
N GLN A 109 10.51 -11.76 10.49
CA GLN A 109 11.44 -12.72 9.88
C GLN A 109 11.80 -13.88 10.83
N ALA A 110 11.80 -13.63 12.13
CA ALA A 110 12.13 -14.61 13.16
C ALA A 110 10.90 -15.40 13.67
N GLY A 111 9.72 -15.16 13.10
CA GLY A 111 8.49 -15.88 13.45
C GLY A 111 7.74 -15.28 14.65
N TYR A 112 8.10 -14.09 15.13
CA TYR A 112 7.39 -13.47 16.25
C TYR A 112 6.12 -12.76 15.74
N ALA A 113 4.98 -13.16 16.28
CA ALA A 113 3.72 -12.46 16.05
C ALA A 113 3.75 -11.06 16.68
N GLN A 114 3.44 -10.03 15.89
CA GLN A 114 3.24 -8.64 16.30
C GLN A 114 1.81 -8.21 15.95
N PRO A 115 0.79 -8.60 16.74
CA PRO A 115 -0.56 -8.07 16.53
C PRO A 115 -0.57 -6.53 16.63
N ILE A 116 -1.51 -5.89 15.92
CA ILE A 116 -1.74 -4.45 16.09
C ILE A 116 -2.36 -4.20 17.48
N ASP A 117 -1.56 -3.75 18.42
CA ASP A 117 -1.96 -3.45 19.79
C ASP A 117 -1.32 -2.15 20.31
N GLU A 118 -1.45 -1.86 21.60
CA GLU A 118 -0.99 -0.62 22.22
C GLU A 118 0.51 -0.36 22.03
N ARG A 119 1.32 -1.42 21.85
CA ARG A 119 2.77 -1.30 21.64
C ARG A 119 3.10 -0.62 20.31
N ILE A 120 2.22 -0.78 19.32
CA ILE A 120 2.31 -0.10 18.01
C ILE A 120 1.49 1.21 18.05
N LEU A 121 0.26 1.14 18.56
CA LEU A 121 -0.72 2.22 18.45
C LEU A 121 -0.40 3.44 19.32
N ALA A 122 0.21 3.26 20.49
CA ALA A 122 0.62 4.39 21.35
C ALA A 122 1.72 5.25 20.71
N ASP A 123 2.52 4.65 19.82
CA ASP A 123 3.58 5.33 19.07
C ASP A 123 3.18 5.74 17.64
N THR A 124 1.89 5.70 17.30
CA THR A 124 1.45 5.88 15.91
C THR A 124 0.30 6.87 15.80
N ASP A 125 0.39 7.82 14.87
CA ASP A 125 -0.68 8.77 14.54
C ASP A 125 -1.25 8.52 13.13
N THR A 126 -0.42 8.02 12.19
CA THR A 126 -0.88 7.38 10.94
C THR A 126 -0.41 5.94 10.88
N LEU A 127 -1.33 4.98 10.82
CA LEU A 127 -1.01 3.58 10.60
C LEU A 127 -1.35 3.18 9.17
N MET A 128 -0.37 2.72 8.42
CA MET A 128 -0.52 2.21 7.06
C MET A 128 -0.47 0.68 7.07
N VAL A 129 -1.60 0.02 6.81
CA VAL A 129 -1.72 -1.44 6.78
C VAL A 129 -1.60 -1.93 5.35
N PHE A 130 -0.46 -2.54 5.01
CA PHE A 130 -0.16 -3.03 3.67
C PHE A 130 -0.59 -4.49 3.51
N GLY A 131 -1.72 -4.68 2.83
CA GLY A 131 -2.48 -5.93 2.75
C GLY A 131 -1.95 -6.93 1.73
N LEU A 132 -0.71 -7.39 1.89
CA LEU A 132 -0.01 -8.28 0.94
C LEU A 132 0.07 -9.74 1.42
N ASP A 133 -0.69 -10.13 2.43
CA ASP A 133 -0.82 -11.52 2.84
C ASP A 133 -1.70 -12.30 1.86
N HIS A 134 -1.29 -13.49 1.42
CA HIS A 134 -2.14 -14.31 0.54
C HIS A 134 -3.37 -14.84 1.29
N LEU A 135 -4.46 -15.08 0.56
CA LEU A 135 -5.68 -15.67 1.15
C LEU A 135 -5.45 -16.99 1.89
N ASN A 136 -4.52 -17.79 1.38
CA ASN A 136 -4.18 -19.09 1.93
C ASN A 136 -3.36 -19.02 3.22
N SER A 137 -2.96 -17.83 3.66
CA SER A 137 -2.29 -17.64 4.96
C SER A 137 -3.25 -17.79 6.14
N GLU A 138 -4.56 -17.64 5.89
CA GLU A 138 -5.65 -17.70 6.90
C GLU A 138 -5.47 -16.72 8.06
N LEU A 139 -4.65 -15.66 7.88
CA LEU A 139 -4.42 -14.65 8.89
C LEU A 139 -5.66 -13.77 9.06
N GLU A 140 -6.19 -13.69 10.28
CA GLU A 140 -7.34 -12.84 10.61
C GLU A 140 -7.04 -11.89 11.77
N ALA A 141 -7.64 -10.70 11.72
CA ALA A 141 -7.62 -9.75 12.82
C ALA A 141 -8.31 -10.37 14.04
N THR A 142 -7.58 -10.44 15.14
CA THR A 142 -8.16 -10.91 16.41
C THR A 142 -9.11 -9.86 16.99
N ARG A 143 -9.99 -10.29 17.91
CA ARG A 143 -10.86 -9.36 18.63
C ARG A 143 -10.07 -8.25 19.33
N GLY A 144 -8.93 -8.60 19.94
CA GLY A 144 -8.07 -7.64 20.64
C GLY A 144 -7.50 -6.57 19.70
N GLU A 145 -7.05 -6.96 18.50
CA GLU A 145 -6.56 -5.99 17.49
C GLU A 145 -7.68 -5.03 17.05
N VAL A 146 -8.89 -5.54 16.83
CA VAL A 146 -10.05 -4.73 16.43
C VAL A 146 -10.46 -3.77 17.54
N GLU A 147 -10.49 -4.23 18.79
CA GLU A 147 -10.79 -3.39 19.97
C GLU A 147 -9.74 -2.29 20.13
N ALA A 148 -8.45 -2.62 20.01
CA ALA A 148 -7.36 -1.66 20.10
C ALA A 148 -7.42 -0.60 18.99
N LEU A 149 -7.69 -1.00 17.75
CA LEU A 149 -7.84 -0.07 16.63
C LEU A 149 -9.08 0.83 16.76
N ARG A 150 -10.21 0.28 17.21
CA ARG A 150 -11.42 1.09 17.48
C ARG A 150 -11.14 2.15 18.54
N GLU A 151 -10.47 1.77 19.61
CA GLU A 151 -10.10 2.73 20.67
C GLU A 151 -9.12 3.79 20.16
N TRP A 152 -8.09 3.37 19.44
CA TRP A 152 -7.13 4.30 18.84
C TRP A 152 -7.79 5.28 17.86
N LEU A 153 -8.76 4.82 17.07
CA LEU A 153 -9.55 5.63 16.14
C LEU A 153 -10.53 6.60 16.82
N ARG A 154 -10.74 6.53 18.15
CA ARG A 154 -11.48 7.56 18.91
C ARG A 154 -10.65 8.82 19.13
N ARG A 155 -9.34 8.75 18.92
CA ARG A 155 -8.44 9.90 19.08
C ARG A 155 -8.45 10.76 17.83
N GLU A 156 -8.76 12.04 18.01
CA GLU A 156 -8.67 13.05 16.94
C GLU A 156 -7.29 13.07 16.29
N GLY A 157 -7.27 13.29 14.98
CA GLY A 157 -6.03 13.36 14.19
C GLY A 157 -5.41 11.99 13.88
N THR A 158 -5.97 10.87 14.33
CA THR A 158 -5.49 9.55 13.88
C THR A 158 -5.94 9.27 12.44
N CYS A 159 -5.13 8.52 11.69
CA CYS A 159 -5.45 8.12 10.32
C CYS A 159 -5.08 6.66 10.08
N LEU A 160 -6.07 5.80 9.80
CA LEU A 160 -5.85 4.43 9.37
C LEU A 160 -5.86 4.38 7.84
N LEU A 161 -4.70 4.17 7.23
CA LEU A 161 -4.61 3.88 5.80
C LEU A 161 -4.64 2.37 5.61
N LEU A 162 -5.65 1.87 4.92
CA LEU A 162 -5.80 0.46 4.54
C LEU A 162 -5.42 0.32 3.07
N ALA A 163 -4.41 -0.50 2.79
CA ALA A 163 -3.96 -0.79 1.43
C ALA A 163 -4.18 -2.28 1.12
N PRO A 164 -5.45 -2.76 1.08
CA PRO A 164 -5.71 -4.10 0.59
C PRO A 164 -5.33 -4.15 -0.90
N HIS A 165 -4.50 -5.12 -1.26
CA HIS A 165 -4.09 -5.39 -2.63
C HIS A 165 -5.27 -5.98 -3.44
N HIS A 166 -5.09 -6.41 -4.67
CA HIS A 166 -6.19 -6.97 -5.47
C HIS A 166 -6.26 -8.50 -5.46
N ASP A 167 -7.31 -9.03 -6.10
CA ASP A 167 -7.36 -10.41 -6.57
C ASP A 167 -7.22 -10.44 -8.11
N VAL A 168 -6.46 -11.40 -8.62
CA VAL A 168 -6.44 -11.86 -10.01
C VAL A 168 -6.82 -13.34 -10.04
N GLY A 169 -7.69 -13.71 -10.97
CA GLY A 169 -8.09 -15.09 -11.24
C GLY A 169 -8.89 -15.73 -10.12
N PHE A 170 -9.85 -15.00 -9.55
CA PHE A 170 -10.72 -15.52 -8.48
C PHE A 170 -11.83 -16.47 -8.95
N THR A 171 -12.04 -16.57 -10.27
CA THR A 171 -13.01 -17.48 -10.93
C THR A 171 -12.40 -18.85 -11.20
N ASP A 172 -13.22 -19.88 -11.45
CA ASP A 172 -12.77 -21.19 -11.96
C ASP A 172 -12.69 -21.26 -13.50
N ASP A 173 -13.20 -20.24 -14.20
CA ASP A 173 -13.06 -20.14 -15.65
C ASP A 173 -11.62 -19.77 -16.06
N LEU A 174 -10.91 -20.74 -16.65
CA LEU A 174 -9.53 -20.57 -17.10
C LEU A 174 -9.38 -19.52 -18.21
N ASN A 175 -10.39 -19.33 -19.06
CA ASN A 175 -10.35 -18.31 -20.11
C ASN A 175 -10.42 -16.91 -19.50
N GLN A 176 -11.33 -16.71 -18.54
CA GLN A 176 -11.40 -15.45 -17.81
C GLN A 176 -10.09 -15.21 -17.02
N ARG A 177 -9.49 -16.21 -16.36
CA ARG A 177 -8.18 -16.04 -15.70
C ARG A 177 -7.08 -15.59 -16.67
N GLN A 178 -7.08 -16.10 -17.90
CA GLN A 178 -6.14 -15.67 -18.93
C GLN A 178 -6.36 -14.20 -19.33
N ILE A 179 -7.62 -13.80 -19.53
CA ILE A 179 -7.99 -12.41 -19.84
C ILE A 179 -7.56 -11.49 -18.69
N GLU A 180 -7.85 -11.83 -17.45
CA GLU A 180 -7.43 -11.05 -16.27
C GLU A 180 -5.91 -10.92 -16.18
N TYR A 181 -5.15 -12.00 -16.40
CA TYR A 181 -3.68 -11.96 -16.43
C TYR A 181 -3.14 -11.03 -17.52
N GLU A 182 -3.70 -11.11 -18.73
CA GLU A 182 -3.30 -10.25 -19.84
C GLU A 182 -3.65 -8.79 -19.57
N HIS A 183 -4.82 -8.52 -18.99
CA HIS A 183 -5.22 -7.19 -18.57
C HIS A 183 -4.28 -6.60 -17.52
N HIS A 184 -4.06 -7.35 -16.45
CA HIS A 184 -3.19 -7.00 -15.32
C HIS A 184 -1.79 -6.57 -15.77
N GLY A 185 -1.19 -7.32 -16.71
CA GLY A 185 0.01 -6.89 -17.43
C GLY A 185 1.33 -6.92 -16.65
N ASP A 186 1.32 -7.17 -15.33
CA ASP A 186 2.51 -7.59 -14.59
C ASP A 186 2.78 -9.09 -14.81
N ARG A 187 3.95 -9.39 -15.37
CA ARG A 187 4.36 -10.77 -15.70
C ARG A 187 4.88 -11.55 -14.49
N LEU A 188 5.13 -10.88 -13.36
CA LEU A 188 5.51 -11.53 -12.09
C LEU A 188 4.30 -12.08 -11.34
N VAL A 189 3.10 -11.63 -11.68
CA VAL A 189 1.86 -12.11 -11.08
C VAL A 189 1.33 -13.30 -11.86
N PRO A 190 1.07 -14.44 -11.22
CA PRO A 190 0.48 -15.59 -11.90
C PRO A 190 -0.99 -15.32 -12.29
N ARG A 191 -1.55 -16.21 -13.12
CA ARG A 191 -2.98 -16.19 -13.50
C ARG A 191 -3.96 -16.29 -12.33
N GLN A 192 -3.47 -16.67 -11.15
CA GLN A 192 -4.23 -16.59 -9.92
C GLN A 192 -3.33 -16.12 -8.77
N GLN A 193 -3.66 -14.96 -8.23
CA GLN A 193 -3.04 -14.41 -7.02
C GLN A 193 -4.09 -13.62 -6.25
N ARG A 194 -4.31 -14.02 -5.00
CA ARG A 194 -5.35 -13.45 -4.15
C ARG A 194 -4.77 -13.02 -2.82
N PHE A 195 -4.99 -11.77 -2.45
CA PHE A 195 -4.34 -11.11 -1.33
C PHE A 195 -5.33 -10.59 -0.28
N SER A 196 -4.74 -10.07 0.80
CA SER A 196 -5.38 -9.27 1.83
C SER A 196 -6.35 -10.03 2.74
N ARG A 197 -6.07 -11.29 3.12
CA ARG A 197 -6.95 -12.02 4.06
C ARG A 197 -7.14 -11.24 5.35
N TYR A 198 -6.02 -10.84 5.95
CA TYR A 198 -5.98 -10.10 7.20
C TYR A 198 -6.65 -8.73 7.04
N THR A 199 -6.27 -7.96 6.02
CA THR A 199 -6.83 -6.62 5.81
C THR A 199 -8.34 -6.67 5.54
N ARG A 200 -8.82 -7.65 4.76
CA ARG A 200 -10.26 -7.88 4.55
C ARG A 200 -10.99 -8.23 5.85
N SER A 201 -10.38 -9.05 6.71
CA SER A 201 -10.95 -9.37 8.03
C SER A 201 -11.03 -8.13 8.93
N LEU A 202 -10.00 -7.27 8.89
CA LEU A 202 -9.95 -6.02 9.63
C LEU A 202 -10.99 -5.03 9.14
N MET A 203 -11.08 -4.82 7.82
CA MET A 203 -12.08 -3.96 7.17
C MET A 203 -13.50 -4.37 7.57
N ARG A 204 -13.81 -5.67 7.49
CA ARG A 204 -15.12 -6.20 7.90
C ARG A 204 -15.40 -5.92 9.38
N ALA A 205 -14.43 -6.16 10.25
CA ALA A 205 -14.59 -5.93 11.68
C ALA A 205 -14.70 -4.44 12.05
N LEU A 206 -14.08 -3.55 11.28
CA LEU A 206 -14.18 -2.10 11.43
C LEU A 206 -15.40 -1.48 10.72
N GLY A 207 -16.17 -2.28 9.98
CA GLY A 207 -17.33 -1.79 9.23
C GLY A 207 -16.96 -0.94 8.01
N VAL A 208 -15.79 -1.15 7.42
CA VAL A 208 -15.35 -0.47 6.19
C VAL A 208 -16.08 -1.11 4.99
N PRO A 209 -17.00 -0.41 4.31
CA PRO A 209 -17.88 -0.98 3.30
C PRO A 209 -17.21 -0.98 1.92
N VAL A 210 -16.05 -1.62 1.84
CA VAL A 210 -15.27 -1.74 0.61
C VAL A 210 -14.83 -3.18 0.41
N HIS A 211 -14.86 -3.62 -0.83
CA HIS A 211 -14.27 -4.86 -1.28
C HIS A 211 -13.16 -4.57 -2.29
N ASN A 212 -11.94 -5.01 -1.98
CA ASN A 212 -10.80 -4.93 -2.89
C ASN A 212 -10.89 -6.07 -3.91
N ILE A 213 -11.20 -5.75 -5.15
CA ILE A 213 -11.38 -6.72 -6.24
C ILE A 213 -10.67 -6.24 -7.50
N TRP A 214 -10.32 -7.16 -8.39
CA TRP A 214 -9.67 -6.92 -9.68
C TRP A 214 -8.29 -6.27 -9.60
N GLY A 215 -7.29 -6.84 -10.29
CA GLY A 215 -6.05 -6.14 -10.56
C GLY A 215 -6.11 -5.43 -11.90
N LEU A 216 -6.71 -4.23 -11.92
CA LEU A 216 -6.98 -3.48 -13.15
C LEU A 216 -5.76 -2.66 -13.56
N ARG A 217 -5.45 -2.66 -14.85
CA ARG A 217 -4.34 -1.88 -15.39
C ARG A 217 -4.76 -0.42 -15.59
N PRO A 218 -4.06 0.55 -14.97
CA PRO A 218 -4.28 1.96 -15.26
C PRO A 218 -3.96 2.29 -16.71
N ALA A 219 -4.78 3.15 -17.33
CA ALA A 219 -4.44 3.77 -18.60
C ALA A 219 -3.21 4.64 -18.46
N VAL A 220 -2.42 4.71 -19.53
CA VAL A 220 -1.24 5.56 -19.62
C VAL A 220 -1.37 6.53 -20.79
N VAL A 221 -0.63 7.64 -20.75
CA VAL A 221 -0.47 8.54 -21.91
C VAL A 221 0.19 7.75 -23.04
N ASP A 222 -0.41 7.79 -24.22
CA ASP A 222 0.05 7.03 -25.39
C ASP A 222 1.55 7.23 -25.66
N GLY A 223 2.25 6.12 -25.86
CA GLY A 223 3.71 6.12 -26.09
C GLY A 223 4.57 6.31 -24.84
N THR A 224 3.97 6.42 -23.65
CA THR A 224 4.69 6.61 -22.37
C THR A 224 4.36 5.50 -21.35
N ARG A 225 4.87 5.65 -20.13
CA ARG A 225 4.44 4.87 -18.94
C ARG A 225 3.73 5.75 -17.91
N ASP A 226 3.32 6.94 -18.30
CA ASP A 226 2.74 7.93 -17.41
C ASP A 226 1.27 7.64 -17.24
N PRO A 227 0.76 7.48 -16.02
CA PRO A 227 -0.67 7.24 -15.83
C PRO A 227 -1.46 8.43 -16.36
N LEU A 228 -2.61 8.15 -16.97
CA LEU A 228 -3.58 9.20 -17.23
C LEU A 228 -4.02 9.84 -15.90
N ALA A 229 -4.36 11.12 -15.99
CA ALA A 229 -4.79 11.90 -14.84
C ALA A 229 -6.00 11.26 -14.15
N LEU A 230 -6.06 11.42 -12.83
CA LEU A 230 -7.18 10.95 -12.03
C LEU A 230 -8.45 11.72 -12.37
N ASN A 231 -9.57 11.00 -12.39
CA ASN A 231 -10.88 11.61 -12.25
C ASN A 231 -11.06 11.95 -10.76
N ALA A 232 -10.58 13.13 -10.34
CA ALA A 232 -10.57 13.58 -8.95
C ALA A 232 -11.83 14.37 -8.59
N TYR A 233 -12.42 14.06 -7.44
CA TYR A 233 -13.60 14.73 -6.88
C TYR A 233 -13.19 15.63 -5.72
N ARG A 234 -12.58 16.76 -6.07
CA ARG A 234 -11.95 17.68 -5.10
C ARG A 234 -12.93 18.28 -4.08
N ASP A 235 -14.21 18.45 -4.47
CA ASP A 235 -15.25 18.95 -3.57
C ASP A 235 -15.51 18.00 -2.38
N PHE A 236 -15.09 16.74 -2.48
CA PHE A 236 -15.20 15.75 -1.41
C PHE A 236 -13.91 15.57 -0.60
N ASP A 237 -12.82 16.20 -1.03
CA ASP A 237 -11.48 16.10 -0.45
C ASP A 237 -11.19 17.24 0.54
N GLU A 238 -11.97 17.32 1.62
CA GLU A 238 -11.80 18.34 2.66
C GLU A 238 -10.41 18.29 3.31
N LYS A 239 -9.74 17.14 3.23
CA LYS A 239 -8.39 16.89 3.70
C LYS A 239 -7.33 17.21 2.66
N GLY A 240 -7.65 17.73 1.47
CA GLY A 240 -6.65 18.08 0.45
C GLY A 240 -5.68 16.95 0.10
N LEU A 241 -6.08 15.68 0.25
CA LEU A 241 -5.21 14.52 -0.02
C LEU A 241 -4.74 14.49 -1.48
N LEU A 242 -5.51 15.10 -2.38
CA LEU A 242 -5.26 15.19 -3.81
C LEU A 242 -4.75 16.57 -4.24
N ASP A 243 -4.40 17.48 -3.33
CA ASP A 243 -3.87 18.80 -3.71
C ASP A 243 -2.52 18.69 -4.44
N GLY A 244 -2.45 19.30 -5.62
CA GLY A 244 -1.27 19.16 -6.47
C GLY A 244 -1.05 17.74 -7.00
N VAL A 245 -2.04 16.84 -6.90
CA VAL A 245 -1.97 15.46 -7.35
C VAL A 245 -2.76 15.28 -8.66
N PRO A 246 -2.09 15.28 -9.82
CA PRO A 246 -2.75 15.01 -11.08
C PRO A 246 -2.90 13.51 -11.35
N ALA A 247 -1.98 12.68 -10.87
CA ALA A 247 -1.92 11.24 -11.14
C ALA A 247 -1.28 10.48 -9.98
N LEU A 248 -1.67 9.22 -9.81
CA LEU A 248 -1.01 8.27 -8.89
C LEU A 248 0.30 7.76 -9.51
N SER A 249 1.22 7.24 -8.69
CA SER A 249 2.43 6.58 -9.18
C SER A 249 2.06 5.38 -10.06
N PHE A 250 2.68 5.27 -11.24
CA PHE A 250 2.42 4.12 -12.11
C PHE A 250 2.82 2.81 -11.43
N HIS A 251 1.82 1.94 -11.29
CA HIS A 251 1.97 0.53 -11.04
C HIS A 251 1.20 -0.20 -12.13
N GLN A 252 1.66 -1.38 -12.54
CA GLN A 252 1.11 -2.08 -13.72
C GLN A 252 -0.36 -2.45 -13.55
N HIS A 253 -0.82 -2.50 -12.31
CA HIS A 253 -2.14 -2.90 -11.88
C HIS A 253 -2.48 -2.20 -10.58
N LEU A 254 -3.76 -1.94 -10.32
CA LEU A 254 -4.24 -1.42 -9.05
C LEU A 254 -5.54 -2.13 -8.67
N PRO A 255 -5.84 -2.26 -7.37
CA PRO A 255 -7.14 -2.75 -6.91
C PRO A 255 -8.26 -1.81 -7.33
N HIS A 256 -9.38 -2.38 -7.78
CA HIS A 256 -10.65 -1.67 -7.71
C HIS A 256 -11.19 -1.77 -6.27
N TYR A 257 -11.39 -0.62 -5.65
CA TYR A 257 -12.10 -0.52 -4.38
C TYR A 257 -13.60 -0.41 -4.61
N GLU A 258 -14.24 -1.57 -4.82
CA GLU A 258 -15.68 -1.70 -4.98
C GLU A 258 -16.39 -1.29 -3.68
N LEU A 259 -17.33 -0.36 -3.76
CA LEU A 259 -18.13 0.03 -2.59
C LEU A 259 -19.23 -1.01 -2.37
N THR A 260 -19.38 -1.47 -1.13
CA THR A 260 -20.47 -2.37 -0.73
C THR A 260 -21.61 -1.63 -0.01
N ALA A 261 -21.51 -0.31 0.07
CA ALA A 261 -22.56 0.61 0.49
C ALA A 261 -22.57 1.85 -0.43
N PRO A 262 -23.68 2.60 -0.52
CA PRO A 262 -23.73 3.82 -1.32
C PRO A 262 -22.72 4.88 -0.86
N GLU A 263 -22.22 5.68 -1.80
CA GLU A 263 -21.46 6.89 -1.50
C GLU A 263 -22.28 7.85 -0.64
N GLY A 264 -21.60 8.62 0.22
CA GLY A 264 -22.25 9.61 1.06
C GLY A 264 -21.23 10.40 1.89
N ALA A 265 -21.72 11.19 2.85
CA ALA A 265 -20.88 12.06 3.67
C ALA A 265 -19.76 11.29 4.41
N ASN A 266 -19.99 10.01 4.73
CA ASN A 266 -19.08 9.18 5.54
C ASN A 266 -18.33 8.11 4.72
N LEU A 267 -18.56 8.04 3.41
CA LEU A 267 -17.90 7.13 2.47
C LEU A 267 -17.77 7.83 1.11
N ARG A 268 -16.58 8.33 0.81
CA ARG A 268 -16.34 9.22 -0.34
C ARG A 268 -15.30 8.62 -1.27
N VAL A 269 -15.62 8.52 -2.56
CA VAL A 269 -14.60 8.27 -3.59
C VAL A 269 -13.93 9.60 -3.92
N LEU A 270 -12.65 9.74 -3.59
CA LEU A 270 -11.90 10.96 -3.88
C LEU A 270 -11.32 10.96 -5.28
N ALA A 271 -10.95 9.79 -5.80
CA ALA A 271 -10.46 9.67 -7.15
C ALA A 271 -10.77 8.30 -7.79
N ARG A 272 -11.08 8.35 -9.09
CA ARG A 272 -11.09 7.17 -9.96
C ARG A 272 -9.90 7.22 -10.92
N GLN A 273 -9.29 6.07 -11.15
CA GLN A 273 -8.19 5.89 -12.10
C GLN A 273 -8.75 5.38 -13.44
N PRO A 274 -8.51 6.07 -14.56
CA PRO A 274 -8.82 5.55 -15.89
C PRO A 274 -8.15 4.20 -16.17
N ILE A 275 -8.85 3.31 -16.88
CA ILE A 275 -8.41 1.94 -17.21
C ILE A 275 -7.85 1.88 -18.62
N ASP A 276 -6.82 1.06 -18.83
CA ASP A 276 -6.29 0.77 -20.17
C ASP A 276 -7.41 0.21 -21.08
N PRO A 277 -7.87 0.97 -22.10
CA PRO A 277 -9.01 0.58 -22.92
C PRO A 277 -8.64 -0.50 -23.95
N TYR A 278 -7.36 -0.77 -24.15
CA TYR A 278 -6.86 -1.70 -25.16
C TYR A 278 -6.67 -3.13 -24.62
N ARG A 279 -6.93 -3.34 -23.33
CA ARG A 279 -6.83 -4.65 -22.70
C ARG A 279 -8.20 -5.11 -22.21
N PRO A 280 -8.82 -6.12 -22.84
CA PRO A 280 -10.14 -6.57 -22.46
C PRO A 280 -10.15 -7.11 -21.03
N HIS A 281 -11.27 -6.93 -20.34
CA HIS A 281 -11.48 -7.42 -18.98
C HIS A 281 -12.99 -7.41 -18.69
N PRO A 282 -13.54 -8.37 -17.90
CA PRO A 282 -14.96 -8.37 -17.56
C PRO A 282 -15.48 -7.04 -17.01
N PHE A 283 -14.63 -6.34 -16.24
CA PHE A 283 -14.92 -5.00 -15.73
C PHE A 283 -15.10 -3.95 -16.84
N THR A 284 -14.24 -3.94 -17.87
CA THR A 284 -14.36 -3.00 -19.00
C THR A 284 -15.44 -3.42 -19.99
N ASP A 285 -15.67 -4.72 -20.17
CA ASP A 285 -16.77 -5.28 -20.99
C ASP A 285 -18.15 -4.88 -20.44
N ALA A 286 -18.26 -4.69 -19.12
CA ALA A 286 -19.45 -4.14 -18.47
C ALA A 286 -19.64 -2.62 -18.70
N GLY A 287 -18.76 -1.97 -19.45
CA GLY A 287 -18.83 -0.55 -19.82
C GLY A 287 -18.08 0.40 -18.88
N ASN A 288 -17.33 -0.12 -17.90
CA ASN A 288 -16.55 0.73 -16.99
C ASN A 288 -15.27 1.25 -17.66
N THR A 289 -15.00 2.55 -17.53
CA THR A 289 -13.80 3.19 -18.11
C THR A 289 -12.79 3.65 -17.04
N ALA A 290 -13.17 3.62 -15.77
CA ALA A 290 -12.34 3.98 -14.63
C ALA A 290 -12.77 3.19 -13.38
N PHE A 291 -11.86 3.00 -12.42
CA PHE A 291 -12.14 2.31 -11.14
C PHE A 291 -11.83 3.20 -9.93
N ASN A 292 -12.54 2.97 -8.83
CA ASN A 292 -12.26 3.62 -7.55
C ASN A 292 -10.84 3.28 -7.07
N ALA A 293 -9.99 4.30 -6.90
CA ALA A 293 -8.58 4.14 -6.53
C ALA A 293 -8.25 4.82 -5.19
N VAL A 294 -8.98 5.86 -4.82
CA VAL A 294 -8.80 6.57 -3.54
C VAL A 294 -10.17 6.74 -2.88
N ILE A 295 -10.33 6.18 -1.68
CA ILE A 295 -11.53 6.32 -0.87
C ILE A 295 -11.16 6.95 0.47
N TRP A 296 -12.01 7.83 0.95
CA TRP A 296 -11.88 8.43 2.27
C TRP A 296 -13.19 8.27 3.06
N MET A 297 -13.04 7.85 4.30
CA MET A 297 -14.10 7.84 5.31
C MET A 297 -13.73 8.86 6.40
N PRO A 298 -14.32 10.07 6.38
CA PRO A 298 -14.11 11.07 7.44
C PRO A 298 -14.55 10.54 8.80
N PRO A 299 -14.21 11.24 9.91
CA PRO A 299 -14.73 10.94 11.23
C PRO A 299 -16.27 10.77 11.22
N ASP A 300 -16.76 9.78 11.95
CA ASP A 300 -18.19 9.46 12.01
C ASP A 300 -18.55 8.78 13.34
N GLY A 301 -19.62 9.26 13.99
CA GLY A 301 -20.02 8.82 15.32
C GLY A 301 -18.88 8.89 16.34
N ASP A 302 -18.60 7.78 17.02
CA ASP A 302 -17.53 7.68 18.02
C ASP A 302 -16.12 7.63 17.41
N ARG A 303 -15.98 7.47 16.09
CA ARG A 303 -14.68 7.45 15.42
C ARG A 303 -14.28 8.87 15.05
N ALA A 304 -13.29 9.41 15.76
CA ALA A 304 -12.70 10.72 15.50
C ALA A 304 -11.55 10.69 14.47
N GLY A 305 -11.02 9.50 14.17
CA GLY A 305 -9.94 9.29 13.20
C GLY A 305 -10.43 9.03 11.78
N ASP A 306 -9.60 9.37 10.80
CA ASP A 306 -9.83 9.12 9.38
C ASP A 306 -9.55 7.66 9.00
N ILE A 307 -10.30 7.11 8.04
CA ILE A 307 -9.92 5.87 7.32
C ILE A 307 -9.73 6.21 5.84
N VAL A 308 -8.59 5.82 5.27
CA VAL A 308 -8.27 6.03 3.85
C VAL A 308 -7.98 4.68 3.21
N LEU A 309 -8.50 4.45 2.01
CA LEU A 309 -8.12 3.31 1.19
C LEU A 309 -7.34 3.79 -0.02
N LEU A 310 -6.11 3.27 -0.14
CA LEU A 310 -5.15 3.62 -1.17
C LEU A 310 -4.15 2.47 -1.34
N ASP A 311 -3.77 2.16 -2.57
CA ASP A 311 -2.83 1.08 -2.84
C ASP A 311 -1.42 1.35 -2.28
N SER A 312 -0.80 0.31 -1.72
CA SER A 312 0.51 0.40 -1.07
C SER A 312 1.65 0.73 -2.03
N THR A 313 1.51 0.38 -3.31
CA THR A 313 2.58 0.58 -4.31
C THR A 313 2.85 2.05 -4.60
N HIS A 314 1.93 2.95 -4.26
CA HIS A 314 2.19 4.38 -4.37
C HIS A 314 3.25 4.86 -3.35
N SER A 315 3.55 4.07 -2.31
CA SER A 315 4.61 4.33 -1.32
C SER A 315 5.99 3.81 -1.76
N ALA A 316 6.10 3.23 -2.97
CA ALA A 316 7.33 2.60 -3.47
C ALA A 316 8.21 3.53 -4.34
N ARG A 317 7.82 4.81 -4.52
CA ARG A 317 8.53 5.75 -5.41
C ARG A 317 8.67 7.14 -4.78
N ARG A 318 9.82 7.77 -4.99
CA ARG A 318 10.09 9.15 -4.54
C ARG A 318 9.26 10.15 -5.37
N PRO A 319 8.61 11.15 -4.77
CA PRO A 319 8.07 12.28 -5.52
C PRO A 319 9.18 13.11 -6.16
N ALA A 320 8.97 13.58 -7.38
CA ALA A 320 9.84 14.55 -8.02
C ALA A 320 9.50 15.88 -7.40
N CYS A 321 10.49 16.51 -6.77
CA CYS A 321 10.34 17.87 -6.30
C CYS A 321 10.15 18.78 -7.51
N ALA A 322 8.96 19.35 -7.67
CA ALA A 322 8.65 20.26 -8.77
C ALA A 322 9.42 21.60 -8.68
N THR A 323 10.10 21.87 -7.56
CA THR A 323 10.69 23.20 -7.26
C THR A 323 12.19 23.21 -6.97
N CYS A 324 12.86 22.06 -6.76
CA CYS A 324 14.31 22.05 -6.51
C CYS A 324 15.09 21.51 -7.72
N GLY A 325 15.67 22.43 -8.50
CA GLY A 325 16.70 22.14 -9.51
C GLY A 325 18.04 21.73 -8.89
N ALA A 326 18.06 21.01 -7.77
CA ALA A 326 19.27 20.65 -7.03
C ALA A 326 19.65 19.19 -7.29
N THR A 327 20.71 19.00 -8.06
CA THR A 327 21.45 17.75 -8.16
C THR A 327 22.13 17.43 -6.82
N SER A 328 21.66 16.43 -6.07
CA SER A 328 22.44 15.89 -4.94
C SER A 328 22.31 14.36 -4.83
N ARG A 329 23.46 13.71 -5.06
CA ARG A 329 23.82 12.28 -4.82
C ARG A 329 22.81 11.25 -5.31
N ARG A 330 22.96 10.89 -6.59
CA ARG A 330 22.33 9.73 -7.23
C ARG A 330 22.88 8.44 -6.63
N TRP A 331 22.00 7.56 -6.17
CA TRP A 331 22.31 6.13 -6.06
C TRP A 331 22.43 5.56 -7.49
N PRO A 332 23.35 4.61 -7.78
CA PRO A 332 23.64 4.19 -9.16
C PRO A 332 22.49 3.48 -9.89
N THR A 333 21.37 3.18 -9.23
CA THR A 333 20.28 2.35 -9.76
C THR A 333 19.07 3.13 -10.31
N GLU A 334 19.04 4.47 -10.21
CA GLU A 334 17.88 5.27 -10.63
C GLU A 334 17.91 5.77 -12.09
N ARG A 335 18.88 5.35 -12.91
CA ARG A 335 18.80 5.58 -14.36
C ARG A 335 17.97 4.48 -15.01
N GLN A 336 16.64 4.60 -14.93
CA GLN A 336 15.63 4.12 -15.91
C GLN A 336 14.30 3.74 -15.22
N SER A 337 13.60 4.73 -14.70
CA SER A 337 12.17 4.83 -14.98
C SER A 337 11.83 6.31 -14.99
N GLY A 338 11.58 6.85 -16.18
CA GLY A 338 11.17 8.24 -16.31
C GLY A 338 9.81 8.45 -15.66
N ILE A 339 9.65 9.67 -15.12
CA ILE A 339 8.42 10.48 -15.08
C ILE A 339 7.70 10.62 -13.71
N SER A 340 7.01 11.76 -13.65
CA SER A 340 6.48 12.68 -12.64
C SER A 340 5.60 12.09 -11.52
N PRO A 341 5.84 12.47 -10.25
CA PRO A 341 5.05 11.98 -9.10
C PRO A 341 4.53 13.11 -8.19
N THR A 342 3.27 13.02 -7.80
CA THR A 342 2.66 13.89 -6.79
C THR A 342 1.46 13.14 -6.20
N LEU A 343 1.58 12.61 -4.98
CA LEU A 343 0.44 12.20 -4.14
C LEU A 343 0.78 12.35 -2.65
N PHE A 344 1.98 11.93 -2.24
CA PHE A 344 2.32 11.88 -0.81
C PHE A 344 2.84 13.19 -0.21
N ALA A 345 3.24 14.16 -1.03
CA ALA A 345 3.55 15.50 -0.54
C ALA A 345 2.29 16.24 -0.04
N SER A 346 1.10 15.90 -0.56
CA SER A 346 -0.16 16.52 -0.12
C SER A 346 -0.76 15.84 1.11
N ALA A 347 -0.72 14.50 1.16
CA ALA A 347 -1.11 13.75 2.34
C ALA A 347 -0.24 14.10 3.57
N THR A 348 0.98 14.62 3.38
CA THR A 348 1.82 15.16 4.46
C THR A 348 1.66 16.67 4.67
N ALA A 349 1.34 17.45 3.62
CA ALA A 349 1.14 18.90 3.73
C ALA A 349 -0.22 19.32 4.30
N SER A 350 -1.28 18.55 4.08
CA SER A 350 -2.61 18.79 4.68
C SER A 350 -2.71 18.31 6.14
N LEU A 351 -1.62 17.78 6.69
CA LEU A 351 -1.48 17.46 8.10
C LEU A 351 -0.80 18.59 8.90
N ARG A 352 -0.71 19.80 8.31
CA ARG A 352 -0.17 21.02 8.97
C ARG A 352 -1.19 21.81 9.78
N ASP A 353 -2.49 21.60 9.62
CA ASP A 353 -3.50 22.35 10.37
C ASP A 353 -4.22 21.49 11.42
N VAL A 354 -3.57 21.33 12.57
CA VAL A 354 -4.25 21.18 13.87
C VAL A 354 -3.55 22.08 14.88
N THR A 355 -3.83 23.38 14.82
CA THR A 355 -3.87 24.27 16.00
C THR A 355 -4.61 25.57 15.64
N PRO A 356 -5.86 25.76 16.09
CA PRO A 356 -6.41 27.10 16.27
C PRO A 356 -6.16 27.60 17.69
N SER A 357 -5.64 28.83 17.78
CA SER A 357 -5.71 29.74 18.94
C SER A 357 -5.15 29.28 20.30
N LEU A 358 -3.90 29.68 20.56
CA LEU A 358 -3.48 30.20 21.88
C LEU A 358 -2.55 31.40 21.65
N ARG A 359 -3.15 32.52 21.25
CA ARG A 359 -2.89 33.88 21.76
C ARG A 359 -4.19 34.67 21.69
#